data_AF-B0PAM5-F1
#
_entry.id   AF-B0PAM5-F1
#
_cell.length_a   1.000
_cell.length_b   1.000
_cell.length_c   1.000
_cell.angle_alpha   90.00
_cell.angle_beta   90.00
_cell.angle_gamma   90.00
#
_symmetry.space_group_name_H-M   'P 1'
#
loop_
_entity.id
_entity.type
_entity.pdbx_description
1 polymer ?
#
loop_
_entity_poly.entity_id
_entity_poly.type
_entity_poly.pdbx_seq_one_letter_code
_entity_poly.pdbx_strand_id
1 'polypeptide(L)'
;MEGMDGWLMLRVPTRYRMPARALVQEIAPDKLYDAEIKRHRQKRSLDANAYFWLLCGKLAAITGIPKNEIYQQYICEIGDNFEIVPVRSDAAKQWKKIWESRGEGWLCISLGTSKLAGYINLCCYYGSSTYDAKQMSRMIDLIVQDCKDQGIETAPPDEIALMKARWADAPDDKGV
;
A
#
# COMPACT_ATOMS: atom_id res chain seq x y z
N MET A 1 7.56 -3.85 -44.41
CA MET A 1 8.81 -3.86 -43.64
C MET A 1 8.79 -5.12 -42.81
N GLU A 2 9.56 -6.14 -43.20
CA GLU A 2 9.87 -7.26 -42.31
C GLU A 2 10.53 -6.68 -41.06
N GLY A 3 9.95 -6.94 -39.88
CA GLY A 3 10.56 -6.54 -38.63
C GLY A 3 11.88 -7.31 -38.50
N MET A 4 13.00 -6.60 -38.38
CA MET A 4 14.27 -7.24 -38.05
C MET A 4 14.15 -7.85 -36.65
N ASP A 5 14.15 -9.18 -36.58
CA ASP A 5 14.32 -9.89 -35.32
C ASP A 5 15.64 -9.47 -34.67
N GLY A 6 15.59 -9.20 -33.37
CA GLY A 6 16.71 -8.66 -32.61
C GLY A 6 16.88 -9.35 -31.27
N TRP A 7 18.14 -9.52 -30.86
CA TRP A 7 18.48 -10.08 -29.55
C TRP A 7 18.71 -8.96 -28.53
N LEU A 8 18.07 -9.07 -27.37
CA LEU A 8 18.37 -8.26 -26.19
C LEU A 8 19.30 -9.03 -25.26
N MET A 9 20.54 -8.55 -25.08
CA MET A 9 21.51 -9.18 -24.19
C MET A 9 21.70 -8.38 -22.90
N LEU A 10 21.53 -9.02 -21.75
CA LEU A 10 21.75 -8.42 -20.43
C LEU A 10 23.03 -8.95 -19.79
N ARG A 11 23.90 -8.05 -19.34
CA ARG A 11 25.09 -8.43 -18.56
C ARG A 11 24.67 -8.87 -17.15
N VAL A 12 24.77 -10.17 -16.86
CA VAL A 12 24.48 -10.73 -15.53
C VAL A 12 25.69 -10.53 -14.59
N PRO A 13 25.54 -9.78 -13.48
CA PRO A 13 26.59 -9.65 -12.47
C PRO A 13 26.96 -11.00 -11.85
N THR A 14 28.22 -11.17 -11.41
CA THR A 14 28.76 -12.43 -10.89
C THR A 14 27.85 -13.09 -9.83
N ARG A 15 27.30 -12.30 -8.89
CA ARG A 15 26.40 -12.77 -7.82
C ARG A 15 25.09 -13.39 -8.30
N TYR A 16 24.68 -13.14 -9.54
CA TYR A 16 23.43 -13.65 -10.12
C TYR A 16 23.64 -14.69 -11.23
N ARG A 17 24.89 -15.11 -11.49
CA ARG A 17 25.19 -16.10 -12.54
C ARG A 17 24.50 -17.45 -12.31
N MET A 18 24.53 -17.94 -11.07
CA MET A 18 23.90 -19.24 -10.72
C MET A 18 22.38 -19.19 -10.87
N PRO A 19 21.65 -18.20 -10.30
CA PRO A 19 20.21 -18.03 -10.56
C PRO A 19 19.85 -17.88 -12.04
N ALA A 20 20.59 -17.06 -12.79
CA ALA A 20 20.32 -16.86 -14.22
C ALA A 20 20.51 -18.16 -15.02
N ARG A 21 21.53 -18.95 -14.69
CA ARG A 21 21.76 -20.24 -15.34
C ARG A 21 20.66 -21.25 -15.03
N ALA A 22 20.15 -21.28 -13.80
CA ALA A 22 19.02 -22.13 -13.43
C ALA A 22 17.76 -21.75 -14.23
N LEU A 23 17.42 -20.46 -14.31
CA LEU A 23 16.28 -19.98 -15.09
C LEU A 23 16.35 -20.40 -16.56
N VAL A 24 17.52 -20.23 -17.20
CA VAL A 24 17.71 -20.64 -18.61
C VAL A 24 17.51 -22.14 -18.81
N GLN A 25 17.83 -22.97 -17.82
CA GLN A 25 17.61 -24.41 -17.88
C GLN A 25 16.14 -24.80 -17.71
N GLU A 26 15.35 -23.96 -17.04
CA GLU A 26 13.91 -24.19 -16.80
C GLU A 26 13.02 -23.70 -17.95
N ILE A 27 13.51 -22.79 -18.79
CA ILE A 27 12.78 -22.28 -19.96
C ILE A 27 12.70 -23.38 -21.03
N ALA A 28 11.49 -23.92 -21.21
CA ALA A 28 11.20 -24.88 -22.26
C ALA A 28 11.15 -24.19 -23.65
N PRO A 29 11.86 -24.71 -24.66
CA PRO A 29 12.02 -24.05 -25.96
C PRO A 29 10.74 -24.00 -26.82
N ASP A 30 9.72 -24.77 -26.47
CA ASP A 30 8.45 -24.91 -27.16
C ASP A 30 7.32 -24.02 -26.61
N LYS A 31 7.62 -23.16 -25.62
CA LYS A 31 6.65 -22.27 -24.98
C LYS A 31 6.96 -20.80 -25.23
N LEU A 32 5.92 -19.99 -25.34
CA LEU A 32 6.02 -18.54 -25.36
C LEU A 32 6.14 -18.01 -23.92
N TYR A 33 7.04 -17.06 -23.72
CA TYR A 33 7.25 -16.38 -22.44
C TYR A 33 7.21 -14.87 -22.64
N ASP A 34 6.56 -14.17 -21.73
CA ASP A 34 6.63 -12.72 -21.62
C ASP A 34 7.77 -12.33 -20.67
N ALA A 35 8.63 -11.40 -21.11
CA ALA A 35 9.71 -10.86 -20.29
C ALA A 35 9.45 -9.40 -19.95
N GLU A 36 9.43 -9.08 -18.66
CA GLU A 36 9.29 -7.71 -18.17
C GLU A 36 10.60 -7.21 -17.55
N ILE A 37 11.11 -6.08 -18.04
CA ILE A 37 12.31 -5.44 -17.50
C ILE A 37 11.89 -4.26 -16.63
N LYS A 38 12.14 -4.38 -15.33
CA LYS A 38 11.91 -3.33 -14.35
C LYS A 38 13.22 -2.86 -13.74
N ARG A 39 13.30 -1.57 -13.41
CA ARG A 39 14.43 -1.02 -12.65
C ARG A 39 14.51 -1.70 -11.29
N HIS A 40 15.62 -2.40 -11.02
CA HIS A 40 15.82 -3.07 -9.73
C HIS A 40 15.83 -2.02 -8.60
N ARG A 41 14.92 -2.19 -7.64
CA ARG A 41 14.92 -1.49 -6.35
C ARG A 41 15.24 -2.55 -5.29
N GLN A 42 16.05 -2.20 -4.29
CA GLN A 42 16.36 -3.09 -3.16
C GLN A 42 15.05 -3.71 -2.63
N LYS A 43 15.02 -5.03 -2.42
CA LYS A 43 13.91 -5.66 -1.69
C LYS A 43 13.88 -4.98 -0.33
N ARG A 44 12.80 -4.26 -0.05
CA ARG A 44 12.66 -3.48 1.17
C ARG A 44 12.73 -4.46 2.34
N SER A 45 13.81 -4.44 3.12
CA SER A 45 13.80 -5.00 4.48
C SER A 45 12.65 -4.34 5.23
N LEU A 46 11.88 -5.11 6.01
CA LEU A 46 10.70 -4.69 6.81
C LEU A 46 10.35 -3.20 6.60
N ASP A 47 9.61 -2.89 5.54
CA ASP A 47 9.20 -1.53 5.29
C ASP A 47 8.14 -1.10 6.30
N ALA A 48 7.94 0.21 6.43
CA ALA A 48 6.96 0.77 7.38
C ALA A 48 5.59 0.07 7.25
N ASN A 49 5.16 -0.29 6.03
CA ASN A 49 3.91 -1.03 5.81
C ASN A 49 3.94 -2.44 6.42
N ALA A 50 4.99 -3.22 6.16
CA ALA A 50 5.12 -4.54 6.76
C ALA A 50 5.16 -4.47 8.30
N TYR A 51 5.83 -3.45 8.85
CA TYR A 51 5.88 -3.22 10.29
C TYR A 51 4.51 -2.84 10.87
N PHE A 52 3.78 -1.94 10.20
CA PHE A 52 2.40 -1.61 10.56
C PHE A 52 1.51 -2.86 10.61
N TRP A 53 1.53 -3.68 9.55
CA TRP A 53 0.69 -4.88 9.49
C TRP A 53 1.05 -5.91 10.55
N LEU A 54 2.34 -6.04 10.88
CA LEU A 54 2.81 -6.88 11.98
C LEU A 54 2.20 -6.43 13.31
N LEU A 55 2.31 -5.14 13.64
CA LEU A 55 1.74 -4.59 14.86
C LEU A 55 0.22 -4.68 14.89
N CYS A 56 -0.45 -4.45 13.75
CA CYS A 56 -1.90 -4.55 13.63
C CYS A 56 -2.38 -5.97 13.93
N GLY A 57 -1.64 -6.99 13.46
CA GLY A 57 -1.91 -8.39 13.80
C GLY A 57 -1.74 -8.68 15.30
N LYS A 58 -0.70 -8.13 15.94
CA LYS A 58 -0.50 -8.28 17.40
C LYS A 58 -1.62 -7.60 18.19
N LEU A 59 -2.02 -6.39 17.79
CA LEU A 59 -3.07 -5.62 18.44
C LEU A 59 -4.44 -6.32 18.29
N ALA A 60 -4.74 -6.87 17.12
CA ALA A 60 -5.93 -7.68 16.88
C ALA A 60 -6.00 -8.90 17.80
N ALA A 61 -4.87 -9.57 18.05
CA ALA A 61 -4.82 -10.75 18.91
C ALA A 61 -5.15 -10.44 20.38
N ILE A 62 -4.82 -9.23 20.87
CA ILE A 62 -5.07 -8.82 22.25
C ILE A 62 -6.46 -8.19 22.42
N THR A 63 -6.85 -7.30 21.50
CA THR A 63 -8.12 -6.57 21.59
C THR A 63 -9.32 -7.39 21.16
N GLY A 64 -9.11 -8.45 20.37
CA GLY A 64 -10.18 -9.22 19.74
C GLY A 64 -10.85 -8.51 18.56
N ILE A 65 -10.40 -7.30 18.21
CA ILE A 65 -10.92 -6.54 17.07
C ILE A 65 -10.29 -7.09 15.78
N PRO A 66 -11.07 -7.32 14.71
CA PRO A 66 -10.53 -7.75 13.43
C PRO A 66 -9.45 -6.81 12.89
N LYS A 67 -8.36 -7.37 12.38
CA LYS A 67 -7.21 -6.62 11.83
C LYS A 67 -7.61 -5.57 10.78
N ASN A 68 -8.58 -5.89 9.92
CA ASN A 68 -9.10 -4.98 8.91
C ASN A 68 -9.85 -3.80 9.54
N GLU A 69 -10.63 -4.03 10.60
CA GLU A 69 -11.35 -2.97 11.30
C GLU A 69 -10.38 -2.02 12.01
N ILE A 70 -9.36 -2.57 12.70
CA ILE A 70 -8.26 -1.78 13.29
C ILE A 70 -7.59 -0.91 12.21
N TYR A 71 -7.22 -1.52 11.08
CA TYR A 71 -6.61 -0.79 9.98
C TYR A 71 -7.50 0.36 9.46
N GLN A 72 -8.80 0.11 9.29
CA GLN A 72 -9.75 1.11 8.80
C GLN A 72 -9.96 2.27 9.79
N GLN A 73 -9.92 2.00 11.09
CA GLN A 73 -9.92 3.04 12.12
C GLN A 73 -8.71 3.95 11.97
N TYR A 74 -7.49 3.39 11.84
CA TYR A 74 -6.28 4.20 11.60
C TYR A 74 -6.37 5.03 10.32
N ILE A 75 -6.94 4.49 9.23
CA ILE A 75 -7.15 5.29 8.01
C ILE A 75 -7.98 6.54 8.32
N CYS A 76 -9.02 6.43 9.13
CA CYS A 76 -9.88 7.58 9.44
C CYS A 76 -9.21 8.62 10.37
N GLU A 77 -8.20 8.21 11.14
CA GLU A 77 -7.48 9.09 12.08
C GLU A 77 -6.34 9.89 11.44
N ILE A 78 -5.84 9.44 10.29
CA ILE A 78 -4.79 10.16 9.57
C ILE A 78 -5.40 11.37 8.85
N GLY A 79 -4.84 12.56 9.09
CA GLY A 79 -5.28 13.80 8.44
C GLY A 79 -4.85 13.91 6.97
N ASP A 80 -5.52 14.80 6.23
CA ASP A 80 -5.26 15.12 4.82
C ASP A 80 -5.25 13.90 3.88
N ASN A 81 -6.05 12.89 4.17
CA ASN A 81 -6.14 11.65 3.40
C ASN A 81 -7.54 11.34 2.87
N PHE A 82 -8.40 12.36 2.73
CA PHE A 82 -9.76 12.19 2.25
C PHE A 82 -10.21 13.34 1.36
N GLU A 83 -11.24 13.07 0.56
CA GLU A 83 -11.98 14.08 -0.20
C GLU A 83 -13.46 14.00 0.11
N ILE A 84 -14.14 15.15 0.16
CA ILE A 84 -15.60 15.21 0.29
C ILE A 84 -16.21 15.41 -1.09
N VAL A 85 -16.96 14.40 -1.56
CA VAL A 85 -17.55 14.40 -2.90
C VAL A 85 -19.08 14.38 -2.80
N PRO A 86 -19.80 15.36 -3.38
CA PRO A 86 -21.24 15.28 -3.54
C PRO A 86 -21.58 14.28 -4.65
N VAL A 87 -22.38 13.27 -4.33
CA VAL A 87 -22.81 12.22 -5.26
C VAL A 87 -24.33 12.15 -5.28
N ARG A 88 -24.92 11.95 -6.47
CA ARG A 88 -26.37 11.80 -6.62
C ARG A 88 -26.87 10.63 -5.76
N SER A 89 -27.97 10.82 -5.04
CA SER A 89 -28.42 9.87 -4.01
C SER A 89 -28.67 8.46 -4.54
N ASP A 90 -29.16 8.34 -5.78
CA ASP A 90 -29.38 7.06 -6.49
C ASP A 90 -28.08 6.36 -6.92
N ALA A 91 -27.00 7.11 -7.14
CA ALA A 91 -25.69 6.60 -7.58
C ALA A 91 -24.74 6.32 -6.41
N ALA A 92 -25.03 6.85 -5.22
CA ALA A 92 -24.16 6.77 -4.04
C ALA A 92 -23.72 5.35 -3.67
N LYS A 93 -24.62 4.37 -3.74
CA LYS A 93 -24.30 2.97 -3.41
C LYS A 93 -23.27 2.38 -4.39
N GLN A 94 -23.42 2.68 -5.68
CA GLN A 94 -22.50 2.22 -6.71
C GLN A 94 -21.15 2.94 -6.60
N TRP A 95 -21.17 4.24 -6.32
CA TRP A 95 -19.96 5.02 -6.07
C TRP A 95 -19.13 4.43 -4.93
N LYS A 96 -19.76 4.19 -3.78
CA LYS A 96 -19.14 3.54 -2.62
C LYS A 96 -18.49 2.20 -3.00
N LYS A 97 -19.23 1.33 -3.69
CA LYS A 97 -18.71 0.03 -4.14
C LYS A 97 -17.47 0.17 -5.03
N ILE A 98 -17.48 1.10 -5.99
CA ILE A 98 -16.34 1.33 -6.90
C ILE A 98 -15.15 1.87 -6.12
N TRP A 99 -15.35 2.84 -5.23
CA TRP A 99 -14.28 3.42 -4.41
C TRP A 99 -13.58 2.38 -3.54
N GLU A 100 -14.36 1.62 -2.77
CA GLU A 100 -13.85 0.63 -1.81
C GLU A 100 -13.25 -0.60 -2.51
N SER A 101 -13.54 -0.81 -3.80
CA SER A 101 -12.93 -1.90 -4.58
C SER A 101 -11.42 -1.73 -4.83
N ARG A 102 -10.86 -0.53 -4.57
CA ARG A 102 -9.43 -0.22 -4.74
C ARG A 102 -8.53 -0.80 -3.65
N GLY A 103 -9.11 -1.30 -2.56
CA GLY A 103 -8.41 -2.00 -1.49
C GLY A 103 -8.96 -1.66 -0.11
N GLU A 104 -8.55 -2.44 0.91
CA GLU A 104 -9.14 -2.40 2.26
C GLU A 104 -9.07 -1.03 2.96
N GLY A 105 -8.13 -0.17 2.55
CA GLY A 105 -7.94 1.17 3.13
C GLY A 105 -8.67 2.28 2.38
N TRP A 106 -9.36 1.97 1.28
CA TRP A 106 -10.18 2.94 0.56
C TRP A 106 -11.57 2.90 1.16
N LEU A 107 -11.95 3.92 1.92
CA LEU A 107 -13.21 3.96 2.66
C LEU A 107 -14.13 5.05 2.11
N CYS A 108 -15.42 4.75 2.07
CA CYS A 108 -16.43 5.72 1.66
C CYS A 108 -17.54 5.81 2.73
N ILE A 109 -17.52 6.92 3.48
CA ILE A 109 -18.42 7.19 4.60
C ILE A 109 -19.41 8.28 4.20
N SER A 110 -20.71 8.05 4.41
CA SER A 110 -21.73 9.06 4.14
C SER A 110 -21.72 10.13 5.23
N LEU A 111 -21.68 11.40 4.82
CA LEU A 111 -21.85 12.57 5.69
C LEU A 111 -23.32 13.05 5.70
N GLY A 112 -24.21 12.35 5.01
CA GLY A 112 -25.62 12.71 4.90
C GLY A 112 -25.94 13.63 3.72
N THR A 113 -27.08 14.31 3.82
CA THR A 113 -27.66 15.09 2.71
C THR A 113 -26.78 16.26 2.32
N SER A 114 -26.58 16.44 1.01
CA SER A 114 -25.87 17.59 0.47
C SER A 114 -26.74 18.84 0.44
N LYS A 115 -26.12 20.01 0.26
CA LYS A 115 -26.85 21.26 -0.07
C LYS A 115 -27.47 21.20 -1.46
N LEU A 116 -26.96 20.32 -2.34
CA LEU A 116 -27.52 20.08 -3.66
C LEU A 116 -28.70 19.10 -3.55
N ALA A 117 -29.86 19.53 -4.04
CA ALA A 117 -31.07 18.71 -4.02
C ALA A 117 -30.86 17.39 -4.78
N GLY A 118 -31.15 16.26 -4.14
CA GLY A 118 -30.96 14.92 -4.71
C GLY A 118 -29.53 14.38 -4.64
N TYR A 119 -28.66 15.00 -3.83
CA TYR A 119 -27.28 14.54 -3.61
C TYR A 119 -27.00 14.26 -2.13
N ILE A 120 -26.04 13.38 -1.87
CA ILE A 120 -25.45 13.15 -0.55
C ILE A 120 -23.96 13.44 -0.61
N ASN A 121 -23.39 13.91 0.50
CA ASN A 121 -21.95 14.10 0.61
C ASN A 121 -21.30 12.81 1.11
N LEU A 122 -20.28 12.33 0.40
CA LEU A 122 -19.49 11.18 0.78
C LEU A 122 -18.07 11.62 1.13
N CYS A 123 -17.59 11.24 2.31
CA CYS A 123 -16.19 11.34 2.69
C CYS A 123 -15.44 10.10 2.18
N CYS A 124 -14.53 10.32 1.24
CA CYS A 124 -13.81 9.29 0.52
C CYS A 124 -12.34 9.30 0.96
N TYR A 125 -11.97 8.36 1.83
CA TYR A 125 -10.59 8.19 2.32
C TYR A 125 -9.73 7.43 1.32
N TYR A 126 -8.47 7.82 1.22
CA TYR A 126 -7.43 7.15 0.45
C TYR A 126 -6.71 6.10 1.30
N GLY A 127 -6.38 4.96 0.68
CA GLY A 127 -5.62 3.91 1.35
C GLY A 127 -4.17 4.29 1.65
N SER A 128 -3.58 3.67 2.68
CA SER A 128 -2.18 3.90 3.11
C SER A 128 -1.13 3.74 2.01
N SER A 129 -1.43 2.99 0.94
CA SER A 129 -0.58 2.90 -0.25
C SER A 129 -0.35 4.23 -0.97
N THR A 130 -1.19 5.24 -0.71
CA THR A 130 -1.11 6.58 -1.30
C THR A 130 -0.43 7.61 -0.40
N TYR A 131 -0.08 7.23 0.83
CA TYR A 131 0.40 8.17 1.85
C TYR A 131 1.73 8.82 1.48
N ASP A 132 1.89 10.07 1.87
CA ASP A 132 3.19 10.73 1.91
C ASP A 132 4.01 10.29 3.14
N ALA A 133 5.22 10.81 3.28
CA ALA A 133 6.10 10.49 4.40
C ALA A 133 5.56 10.92 5.77
N LYS A 134 4.83 12.05 5.83
CA LYS A 134 4.27 12.55 7.09
C LYS A 134 3.11 11.68 7.55
N GLN A 135 2.21 11.35 6.63
CA GLN A 135 1.07 10.47 6.86
C GLN A 135 1.51 9.08 7.29
N MET A 136 2.48 8.48 6.58
CA MET A 136 3.00 7.17 6.95
C MET A 136 3.72 7.19 8.31
N SER A 137 4.54 8.22 8.58
CA SER A 137 5.20 8.37 9.88
C SER A 137 4.17 8.42 11.01
N ARG A 138 3.10 9.21 10.83
CA ARG A 138 2.04 9.36 11.83
C ARG A 138 1.30 8.04 12.06
N MET A 139 1.01 7.30 11.00
CA MET A 139 0.37 5.98 11.11
C MET A 139 1.21 5.00 11.93
N ILE A 140 2.54 5.00 11.72
CA ILE A 140 3.46 4.19 12.51
C ILE A 140 3.50 4.64 13.98
N ASP A 141 3.52 5.95 14.24
CA ASP A 141 3.51 6.48 15.60
C ASP A 141 2.26 6.06 16.37
N LEU A 142 1.08 6.17 15.76
CA LEU A 142 -0.19 5.79 16.38
C LEU A 142 -0.20 4.30 16.77
N ILE A 143 0.11 3.41 15.83
CA ILE A 143 0.07 1.97 16.13
C ILE A 143 1.15 1.54 17.12
N VAL A 144 2.33 2.19 17.12
CA VAL A 144 3.38 1.93 18.10
C VAL A 144 2.93 2.36 19.50
N GLN A 145 2.26 3.51 19.61
CA GLN A 145 1.71 3.98 20.88
C GLN A 145 0.65 3.02 21.41
N ASP A 146 -0.34 2.65 20.59
CA ASP A 146 -1.39 1.72 21.00
C ASP A 146 -0.83 0.34 21.37
N CYS A 147 0.17 -0.13 20.62
CA CYS A 147 0.87 -1.36 20.99
C CYS A 147 1.54 -1.25 22.37
N LYS A 148 2.24 -0.16 22.65
CA LYS A 148 2.87 0.06 23.97
C LYS A 148 1.84 0.13 25.09
N ASP A 149 0.70 0.79 24.85
CA ASP A 149 -0.38 0.90 25.84
C ASP A 149 -1.03 -0.47 26.15
N GLN A 150 -1.00 -1.40 25.18
CA GLN A 150 -1.42 -2.79 25.37
C GLN A 150 -0.27 -3.73 25.82
N GLY A 151 0.91 -3.19 26.15
CA GLY A 151 2.07 -3.96 26.61
C GLY A 151 2.77 -4.79 25.51
N ILE A 152 2.54 -4.47 24.24
CA ILE A 152 3.14 -5.14 23.09
C ILE A 152 4.53 -4.55 22.83
N GLU A 153 5.55 -5.42 22.75
CA GLU A 153 6.89 -5.02 22.36
C GLU A 153 6.94 -4.51 20.92
N THR A 154 7.54 -3.33 20.76
CA THR A 154 7.74 -2.62 19.50
C THR A 154 9.24 -2.52 19.20
N ALA A 155 9.57 -2.20 17.95
CA ALA A 155 10.95 -2.08 17.52
C ALA A 155 11.64 -0.90 18.24
N PRO A 156 12.96 -0.93 18.39
CA PRO A 156 13.72 0.20 18.93
C PRO A 156 13.42 1.52 18.20
N PRO A 157 13.44 2.68 18.88
CA PRO A 157 13.12 3.97 18.27
C PRO A 157 13.97 4.32 17.05
N ASP A 158 15.23 3.94 17.04
CA ASP A 158 16.19 4.09 15.95
C ASP A 158 15.83 3.22 14.74
N GLU A 159 15.35 1.99 14.94
CA GLU A 159 14.83 1.15 13.86
C GLU A 159 13.54 1.75 13.26
N ILE A 160 12.63 2.24 14.13
CA ILE A 160 11.40 2.91 13.68
C ILE A 160 11.73 4.17 12.86
N ALA A 161 12.68 4.99 13.33
CA ALA A 161 13.13 6.18 12.62
C ALA A 161 13.71 5.83 11.24
N LEU A 162 14.48 4.75 11.14
CA LEU A 162 15.03 4.27 9.87
C LEU A 162 13.92 3.80 8.91
N MET A 163 12.90 3.11 9.41
CA MET A 163 11.75 2.68 8.58
C MET A 163 10.99 3.88 8.01
N LYS A 164 10.78 4.93 8.81
CA LYS A 164 10.13 6.17 8.38
C LYS A 164 10.95 6.93 7.34
N ALA A 165 12.25 7.06 7.56
CA ALA A 165 13.15 7.73 6.62
C ALA A 165 13.16 7.03 5.24
N ARG A 166 13.18 5.69 5.23
CA ARG A 166 13.12 4.90 3.99
C ARG A 166 11.84 5.11 3.19
N TRP A 167 10.72 5.44 3.84
CA TRP A 167 9.49 5.79 3.15
C TRP A 167 9.61 7.16 2.46
N ALA A 168 10.25 8.14 3.12
CA ALA A 168 10.47 9.46 2.55
C ALA A 168 11.41 9.44 1.33
N ASP A 169 12.41 8.56 1.34
CA ASP A 169 13.37 8.42 0.24
C ASP A 169 12.83 7.59 -0.93
N ALA A 170 11.63 7.00 -0.79
CA ALA A 170 11.02 6.27 -1.89
C ALA A 170 10.63 7.28 -3.00
N PRO A 171 11.09 7.10 -4.24
CA PRO A 171 10.67 7.98 -5.33
C PRO A 171 9.15 7.93 -5.44
N ASP A 172 8.53 9.12 -5.49
CA ASP A 172 7.10 9.36 -5.71
C ASP A 172 6.74 8.86 -7.13
N ASP A 173 6.71 7.55 -7.28
CA ASP A 173 6.14 6.86 -8.45
C ASP A 173 4.65 6.66 -8.16
N LYS A 174 3.99 7.75 -7.76
CA LYS A 174 2.54 7.85 -7.67
C LYS A 174 2.08 8.17 -9.08
N GLY A 175 2.12 7.14 -9.93
CA GLY A 175 1.56 7.17 -11.26
C GLY A 175 0.11 7.66 -11.17
N VAL A 176 -0.08 8.89 -11.63
CA VAL A 176 -1.38 9.43 -12.01
C VAL A 176 -1.81 8.75 -13.31
#